data_AF-A0A3F2V5D7-F1
#
_entry.id   AF-A0A3F2V5D7-F1
#
_cell.length_a   1.000
_cell.length_b   1.000
_cell.length_c   1.000
_cell.angle_alpha   90.00
_cell.angle_beta   90.00
_cell.angle_gamma   90.00
#
_symmetry.space_group_name_H-M   'P 1'
#
loop_
_entity.id
_entity.type
_entity.pdbx_description
1 polymer ?
#
loop_
_entity_poly.entity_id
_entity_poly.type
_entity_poly.pdbx_seq_one_letter_code
_entity_poly.pdbx_strand_id
1 'polypeptide(L)'
;MKNSLILGAIVVTFLYFYSINGLPFQERIISYGEARYALDFPQRDVELVAIGQRFDTGKCEKNSVIDEVYKICENSPNCSEIKYECKSKMESEYQRMFNLEQASTHYVHMQDMQDKLAGVILLWGLTKQESLGFCQSLVGNFLAKKDDDFTMRCI
;
A
#
# COMPACT_ATOMS: atom_id res chain seq x y z
N MET A 1 -36.50 -37.25 33.63
CA MET A 1 -36.36 -37.14 32.16
C MET A 1 -36.74 -35.76 31.58
N LYS A 2 -37.27 -34.79 32.34
CA LYS A 2 -37.64 -33.45 31.81
C LYS A 2 -36.46 -32.44 31.70
N ASN A 3 -35.37 -32.61 32.45
CA ASN A 3 -34.27 -31.63 32.48
C ASN A 3 -33.28 -31.73 31.31
N SER A 4 -33.19 -32.89 30.64
CA SER A 4 -32.23 -33.10 29.54
C SER A 4 -32.64 -32.41 28.23
N LEU A 5 -33.94 -32.25 27.99
CA LEU A 5 -34.48 -31.56 26.81
C LEU A 5 -34.25 -30.04 26.88
N ILE A 6 -34.32 -29.45 28.07
CA ILE A 6 -34.09 -28.02 28.28
C ILE A 6 -32.60 -27.69 28.09
N LEU A 7 -31.70 -28.55 28.58
CA LEU A 7 -30.26 -28.38 28.35
C LEU A 7 -29.91 -28.44 26.85
N GLY A 8 -30.51 -29.38 26.11
CA GLY A 8 -30.30 -29.50 24.67
C GLY A 8 -30.72 -28.25 23.91
N ALA A 9 -31.87 -27.67 24.26
CA ALA A 9 -32.36 -26.43 23.64
C ALA A 9 -31.41 -25.24 23.89
N ILE A 10 -30.92 -25.08 25.12
CA ILE A 10 -30.01 -23.97 25.48
C ILE A 10 -28.69 -24.07 24.71
N VAL A 11 -28.12 -25.27 24.60
CA VAL A 11 -26.86 -25.48 23.87
C VAL A 11 -27.01 -25.16 22.38
N VAL A 12 -28.12 -25.58 21.76
CA VAL A 12 -28.39 -25.28 20.35
C VAL A 12 -28.61 -23.79 20.12
N THR A 13 -29.38 -23.11 20.98
CA THR A 13 -29.59 -21.66 20.86
C THR A 13 -28.29 -20.89 21.09
N PHE A 14 -27.45 -21.34 22.02
CA PHE A 14 -26.15 -20.72 22.30
C PHE A 14 -25.17 -20.91 21.12
N LEU A 15 -25.10 -22.11 20.55
CA LEU A 15 -24.28 -22.39 19.37
C LEU A 15 -24.77 -21.63 18.13
N TYR A 16 -26.09 -21.57 17.93
CA TYR A 16 -26.70 -20.78 16.87
C TYR A 16 -26.35 -19.30 17.07
N PHE A 17 -26.57 -18.73 18.25
CA PHE A 17 -26.21 -17.35 18.57
C PHE A 17 -24.72 -17.06 18.33
N TYR A 18 -23.82 -17.98 18.68
CA TYR A 18 -22.39 -17.84 18.41
C TYR A 18 -22.06 -17.91 16.91
N SER A 19 -22.80 -18.69 16.12
CA SER A 19 -22.59 -18.79 14.68
C SER A 19 -23.11 -17.57 13.92
N ILE A 20 -24.21 -16.95 14.36
CA ILE A 20 -24.78 -15.74 13.70
C ILE A 20 -24.07 -14.45 14.10
N ASN A 21 -23.53 -14.35 15.32
CA ASN A 21 -22.90 -13.11 15.76
C ASN A 21 -21.45 -12.95 15.29
N GLY A 22 -20.86 -13.99 14.68
CA GLY A 22 -19.50 -13.94 14.17
C GLY A 22 -18.46 -13.71 15.29
N LEU A 23 -17.21 -14.03 15.00
CA LEU A 23 -16.11 -13.52 15.83
C LEU A 23 -16.11 -11.99 15.71
N PRO A 24 -15.77 -11.24 16.77
CA PRO A 24 -15.63 -9.80 16.68
C PRO A 24 -14.70 -9.48 15.52
N PHE A 25 -15.13 -8.58 14.63
CA PHE A 25 -14.31 -8.08 13.52
C PHE A 25 -12.99 -7.59 14.12
N GLN A 26 -11.92 -8.36 13.91
CA GLN A 26 -10.61 -7.99 14.42
C GLN A 26 -10.20 -6.75 13.62
N GLU A 27 -10.21 -5.60 14.27
CA GLU A 27 -9.87 -4.32 13.65
C GLU A 27 -8.44 -4.44 13.13
N ARG A 28 -8.28 -4.55 11.81
CA ARG A 28 -6.97 -4.72 11.20
C ARG A 28 -6.21 -3.40 11.33
N ILE A 29 -5.14 -3.41 12.10
CA ILE A 29 -4.30 -2.22 12.28
C ILE A 29 -3.58 -1.95 10.96
N ILE A 30 -3.62 -0.70 10.50
CA ILE A 30 -2.87 -0.27 9.32
C ILE A 30 -1.47 0.16 9.76
N SER A 31 -0.47 -0.35 9.05
CA SER A 31 0.92 0.09 9.08
C SER A 31 1.36 0.48 7.67
N TYR A 32 2.56 1.03 7.54
CA TYR A 32 3.10 1.54 6.29
C TYR A 32 4.43 0.88 5.99
N GLY A 33 4.61 0.37 4.78
CA GLY A 33 5.95 0.07 4.26
C GLY A 33 6.48 1.29 3.52
N GLU A 34 7.76 1.60 3.70
CA GLU A 34 8.47 2.64 2.95
C GLU A 34 9.77 2.04 2.38
N ALA A 35 9.91 2.12 1.06
CA ALA A 35 11.14 1.79 0.37
C ALA A 35 11.70 3.04 -0.31
N ARG A 36 13.02 3.22 -0.21
CA ARG A 36 13.74 4.30 -0.87
C ARG A 36 14.88 3.74 -1.70
N TYR A 37 15.01 4.26 -2.91
CA TYR A 37 16.02 3.86 -3.87
C TYR A 37 16.73 5.10 -4.42
N ALA A 38 18.05 5.05 -4.51
CA ALA A 38 18.83 6.06 -5.21
C ALA A 38 18.83 5.74 -6.70
N LEU A 39 18.57 6.75 -7.54
CA LEU A 39 18.72 6.68 -8.98
C LEU A 39 19.94 7.49 -9.42
N ASP A 40 20.84 6.86 -10.15
CA ASP A 40 21.99 7.51 -10.76
C ASP A 40 21.53 8.30 -12.00
N PHE A 41 21.26 9.59 -11.75
CA PHE A 41 20.96 10.60 -12.76
C PHE A 41 22.21 11.46 -12.99
N PRO A 42 22.56 11.81 -14.24
CA PRO A 42 23.69 12.67 -14.51
C PRO A 42 23.57 14.00 -13.73
N GLN A 43 24.58 14.27 -12.90
CA GLN A 43 24.78 15.54 -12.18
C GLN A 43 23.77 15.86 -11.06
N ARG A 44 22.93 14.91 -10.63
CA ARG A 44 22.02 15.14 -9.50
C ARG A 44 21.56 13.87 -8.80
N ASP A 45 21.34 13.99 -7.50
CA ASP A 45 20.76 12.93 -6.69
C ASP A 45 19.24 12.89 -6.90
N VAL A 46 18.74 11.75 -7.34
CA VAL A 46 17.30 11.48 -7.50
C VAL A 46 16.95 10.30 -6.59
N GLU A 47 15.91 10.47 -5.79
CA GLU A 47 15.44 9.43 -4.87
C GLU A 47 14.05 8.97 -5.28
N LEU A 48 13.91 7.67 -5.57
CA LEU A 48 12.63 7.01 -5.80
C LEU A 48 12.08 6.53 -4.45
N VAL A 49 10.88 7.00 -4.10
CA VAL A 49 10.21 6.65 -2.84
C VAL A 49 8.91 5.93 -3.16
N ALA A 50 8.72 4.77 -2.52
CA ALA A 50 7.51 3.98 -2.57
C ALA A 50 6.98 3.77 -1.16
N ILE A 51 5.75 4.22 -0.90
CA ILE A 51 5.10 4.06 0.39
C ILE A 51 3.75 3.41 0.16
N GLY A 52 3.42 2.37 0.91
CA GLY A 52 2.09 1.79 0.83
C GLY A 52 1.56 1.37 2.18
N GLN A 53 0.24 1.45 2.31
CA GLN A 53 -0.49 0.88 3.43
C GLN A 53 -0.41 -0.65 3.38
N ARG A 54 -0.50 -1.25 4.55
CA ARG A 54 -0.57 -2.69 4.73
C ARG A 54 -1.23 -3.00 6.06
N PHE A 55 -1.87 -4.15 6.15
CA PHE A 55 -2.29 -4.66 7.45
C PHE A 55 -1.07 -5.07 8.26
N ASP A 56 -1.05 -4.69 9.53
CA ASP A 56 -0.03 -5.11 10.46
C ASP A 56 -0.20 -6.60 10.77
N THR A 57 0.80 -7.38 10.37
CA THR A 57 0.89 -8.83 10.61
C THR A 57 1.97 -9.17 11.63
N GLY A 58 2.59 -8.17 12.26
CA GLY A 58 3.75 -8.33 13.14
C GLY A 58 5.07 -8.62 12.42
N LYS A 59 5.07 -8.77 11.09
CA LYS A 59 6.26 -8.93 10.25
C LYS A 59 6.46 -7.70 9.37
N CYS A 60 7.71 -7.32 9.07
CA CYS A 60 7.99 -6.25 8.11
C CYS A 60 8.26 -6.80 6.70
N GLU A 61 7.19 -7.12 5.98
CA GLU A 61 7.25 -7.66 4.61
C GLU A 61 6.85 -6.57 3.60
N LYS A 62 7.48 -6.58 2.42
CA LYS A 62 7.17 -5.64 1.32
C LYS A 62 5.69 -5.80 0.93
N ASN A 63 5.04 -4.69 0.57
CA ASN A 63 3.69 -4.72 0.02
C ASN A 63 3.72 -4.63 -1.51
N SER A 64 2.57 -4.81 -2.15
CA SER A 64 2.43 -4.80 -3.61
C SER A 64 3.03 -3.56 -4.28
N VAL A 65 2.85 -2.39 -3.66
CA VAL A 65 3.39 -1.10 -4.15
C VAL A 65 4.91 -1.13 -4.17
N ILE A 66 5.52 -1.59 -3.09
CA ILE A 66 6.98 -1.65 -2.94
C ILE A 66 7.56 -2.75 -3.82
N ASP A 67 6.86 -3.88 -3.99
CA ASP A 67 7.29 -4.95 -4.89
C ASP A 67 7.35 -4.50 -6.35
N GLU A 68 6.40 -3.68 -6.81
CA GLU A 68 6.46 -3.13 -8.18
C GLU A 68 7.66 -2.18 -8.33
N VAL A 69 7.91 -1.32 -7.35
CA VAL A 69 9.06 -0.41 -7.38
C VAL A 69 10.38 -1.16 -7.28
N TYR A 70 10.45 -2.22 -6.47
CA TYR A 70 11.61 -3.10 -6.39
C TYR A 70 11.92 -3.72 -7.76
N LYS A 71 10.91 -4.24 -8.47
CA LYS A 71 11.10 -4.79 -9.84
C LYS A 71 11.58 -3.74 -10.83
N ILE A 72 11.07 -2.51 -10.74
CA ILE A 72 11.55 -1.40 -11.58
C ILE A 72 13.03 -1.12 -11.28
N CYS A 73 13.40 -1.10 -10.00
CA CYS A 73 14.76 -0.83 -9.56
C CYS A 73 15.73 -1.94 -9.96
N GLU A 74 15.39 -3.21 -9.74
CA GLU A 74 16.23 -4.37 -10.04
C GLU A 74 16.59 -4.48 -11.53
N ASN A 75 15.71 -4.01 -12.42
CA ASN A 75 15.94 -3.98 -13.86
C ASN A 75 16.69 -2.73 -14.34
N SER A 76 17.07 -1.82 -13.44
CA SER A 76 17.80 -0.60 -13.77
C SER A 76 19.21 -0.65 -13.20
N PRO A 77 20.28 -0.61 -14.02
CA PRO A 77 21.66 -0.63 -13.53
C PRO A 77 22.01 0.61 -12.69
N ASN A 78 21.17 1.65 -12.79
CA ASN A 78 21.33 2.93 -12.12
C ASN A 78 20.45 3.04 -10.87
N CYS A 79 19.98 1.94 -10.30
CA CYS A 79 19.10 1.96 -9.13
C CYS A 79 19.68 1.13 -7.99
N SER A 80 19.72 1.71 -6.79
CA SER A 80 20.20 1.00 -5.59
C SER A 80 19.29 1.25 -4.39
N GLU A 81 19.02 0.21 -3.60
CA GLU A 81 18.20 0.33 -2.39
C GLU A 81 18.95 1.11 -1.32
N ILE A 82 18.35 2.21 -0.85
CA ILE A 82 18.85 3.01 0.27
C ILE A 82 18.34 2.39 1.57
N LYS A 83 17.03 2.17 1.66
CA LYS A 83 16.38 1.61 2.84
C LYS A 83 15.03 0.99 2.51
N TYR A 84 14.65 0.04 3.36
CA TYR A 84 13.29 -0.44 3.49
C TYR A 84 12.91 -0.49 4.97
N GLU A 85 11.76 0.08 5.33
CA GLU A 85 11.28 0.09 6.72
C GLU A 85 9.76 0.01 6.81
N CYS A 86 9.28 -0.52 7.95
CA CYS A 86 7.87 -0.48 8.29
C CYS A 86 7.63 0.51 9.42
N LYS A 87 6.65 1.40 9.22
CA LYS A 87 6.28 2.45 10.16
C LYS A 87 4.84 2.26 10.63
N SER A 88 4.59 2.56 11.90
CA SER A 88 3.23 2.65 12.44
C SER A 88 2.58 4.02 12.16
N LYS A 89 3.38 5.01 11.78
CA LYS A 89 2.95 6.37 11.44
C LYS A 89 3.63 6.84 10.17
N MET A 90 2.90 7.58 9.37
CA MET A 90 3.39 8.18 8.13
C MET A 90 3.78 9.64 8.36
N GLU A 91 4.81 10.11 7.65
CA GLU A 91 5.19 11.52 7.65
C GLU A 91 4.10 12.37 6.98
N SER A 92 3.92 13.61 7.45
CA SER A 92 2.80 14.47 7.04
C SER A 92 2.79 14.78 5.56
N GLU A 93 3.96 14.86 4.92
CA GLU A 93 4.10 15.07 3.47
C GLU A 93 3.44 13.96 2.65
N TYR A 94 3.67 12.70 3.00
CA TYR A 94 3.06 11.56 2.31
C TYR A 94 1.60 11.40 2.69
N GLN A 95 1.20 11.75 3.91
CA GLN A 95 -0.21 11.73 4.30
C GLN A 95 -1.09 12.58 3.38
N ARG A 96 -0.61 13.75 2.97
CA ARG A 96 -1.30 14.60 2.00
C ARG A 96 -1.43 13.93 0.63
N MET A 97 -0.38 13.22 0.18
CA MET A 97 -0.39 12.48 -1.09
C MET A 97 -1.38 11.30 -1.07
N PHE A 98 -1.48 10.60 0.06
CA PHE A 98 -2.52 9.57 0.27
C PHE A 98 -3.94 10.17 0.25
N ASN A 99 -4.09 11.43 0.64
CA ASN A 99 -5.36 12.16 0.56
C ASN A 99 -5.60 12.82 -0.81
N LEU A 100 -4.81 12.46 -1.84
CA LEU A 100 -4.92 12.98 -3.20
C LEU A 100 -4.70 14.51 -3.28
N GLU A 101 -3.97 15.09 -2.34
CA GLU A 101 -3.66 16.52 -2.35
C GLU A 101 -2.47 16.85 -3.24
N GLN A 102 -2.41 18.09 -3.73
CA GLN A 102 -1.25 18.57 -4.50
C GLN A 102 0.01 18.67 -3.65
N ALA A 103 1.14 18.27 -4.26
CA ALA A 103 2.48 18.35 -3.71
C ALA A 103 3.41 19.15 -4.64
N SER A 104 4.65 19.38 -4.20
CA SER A 104 5.70 20.05 -5.00
C SER A 104 6.23 19.19 -6.15
N THR A 105 5.97 17.88 -6.11
CA THR A 105 6.32 16.89 -7.15
C THR A 105 5.05 16.16 -7.58
N HIS A 106 5.03 15.68 -8.83
CA HIS A 106 3.99 14.77 -9.27
C HIS A 106 4.24 13.37 -8.72
N TYR A 107 3.16 12.66 -8.37
CA TYR A 107 3.23 11.35 -7.76
C TYR A 107 2.14 10.43 -8.30
N VAL A 108 2.43 9.13 -8.27
CA VAL A 108 1.45 8.10 -8.58
C VAL A 108 0.77 7.66 -7.31
N HIS A 109 -0.53 7.86 -7.25
CA HIS A 109 -1.38 7.26 -6.23
C HIS A 109 -1.91 5.92 -6.73
N MET A 110 -1.71 4.88 -5.93
CA MET A 110 -2.22 3.54 -6.14
C MET A 110 -3.30 3.22 -5.11
N GLN A 111 -4.35 2.52 -5.51
CA GLN A 111 -5.34 2.01 -4.57
C GLN A 111 -5.78 0.60 -4.94
N ASP A 112 -5.63 -0.31 -3.99
CA ASP A 112 -6.18 -1.66 -4.03
C ASP A 112 -7.71 -1.59 -4.00
N MET A 113 -8.33 -2.24 -4.99
CA MET A 113 -9.78 -2.21 -5.14
C MET A 113 -10.51 -3.07 -4.11
N GLN A 114 -9.86 -4.13 -3.60
CA GLN A 114 -10.42 -5.10 -2.67
C GLN A 114 -10.27 -4.63 -1.22
N ASP A 115 -9.04 -4.37 -0.78
CA ASP A 115 -8.73 -4.05 0.61
C ASP A 115 -8.74 -2.54 0.91
N LYS A 116 -8.90 -1.69 -0.12
CA LYS A 116 -8.86 -0.22 -0.03
C LYS A 116 -7.54 0.35 0.50
N LEU A 117 -6.49 -0.46 0.54
CA LEU A 117 -5.14 -0.02 0.87
C LEU A 117 -4.59 0.85 -0.26
N ALA A 118 -4.00 1.97 0.11
CA ALA A 118 -3.41 2.91 -0.83
C ALA A 118 -1.88 2.84 -0.82
N GLY A 119 -1.29 3.41 -1.86
CA GLY A 119 0.14 3.64 -1.97
C GLY A 119 0.47 4.87 -2.78
N VAL A 120 1.69 5.35 -2.60
CA VAL A 120 2.25 6.50 -3.29
C VAL A 120 3.63 6.13 -3.81
N ILE A 121 3.90 6.46 -5.07
CA ILE A 121 5.22 6.36 -5.69
C ILE A 121 5.59 7.75 -6.21
N LEU A 122 6.78 8.23 -5.88
CA LEU A 122 7.28 9.52 -6.33
C LEU A 122 8.80 9.54 -6.49
N LEU A 123 9.31 10.59 -7.14
CA LEU A 123 10.73 10.87 -7.21
C LEU A 123 11.04 12.26 -6.65
N TRP A 124 11.93 12.30 -5.66
CA TRP A 124 12.56 13.51 -5.19
C TRP A 124 13.77 13.88 -6.05
N GLY A 125 14.06 15.18 -6.17
CA GLY A 125 15.15 15.69 -7.01
C GLY A 125 14.78 15.89 -8.49
N LEU A 126 13.55 15.54 -8.90
CA LEU A 126 13.04 15.87 -10.23
C LEU A 126 12.44 17.27 -10.29
N THR A 127 12.52 17.89 -11.47
CA THR A 127 11.69 19.07 -11.79
C THR A 127 10.22 18.66 -11.94
N LYS A 128 9.32 19.67 -11.93
CA LYS A 128 7.88 19.43 -12.13
C LYS A 128 7.57 18.73 -13.47
N GLN A 129 8.27 19.09 -14.54
CA GLN A 129 8.04 18.48 -15.85
C GLN A 129 8.54 17.03 -15.90
N GLU A 130 9.70 16.74 -15.31
CA GLU A 130 10.26 15.38 -15.25
C GLU A 130 9.41 14.46 -14.37
N SER A 131 8.99 14.93 -13.19
CA SER A 131 8.10 14.17 -12.31
C SER A 131 6.75 13.88 -12.98
N LEU A 132 6.17 14.84 -13.72
CA LEU A 132 4.95 14.61 -14.48
C LEU A 132 5.15 13.51 -15.55
N GLY A 133 6.27 13.58 -16.28
CA GLY A 133 6.60 12.59 -17.31
C GLY A 133 6.77 11.19 -16.74
N PHE A 134 7.51 11.05 -15.63
CA PHE A 134 7.63 9.77 -14.92
C PHE A 134 6.27 9.25 -14.46
N CYS A 135 5.49 10.11 -13.80
CA CYS A 135 4.20 9.78 -13.22
C CYS A 135 3.21 9.29 -14.29
N GLN A 136 3.12 9.97 -15.43
CA GLN A 136 2.31 9.56 -16.56
C GLN A 136 2.82 8.26 -17.20
N SER A 137 4.14 8.09 -17.34
CA SER A 137 4.73 6.88 -17.91
C SER A 137 4.44 5.65 -17.03
N LEU A 138 4.55 5.78 -15.71
CA LEU A 138 4.29 4.68 -14.78
C LEU A 138 2.82 4.25 -14.84
N VAL A 139 1.89 5.21 -14.81
CA VAL A 139 0.44 4.93 -14.96
C VAL A 139 0.14 4.29 -16.32
N GLY A 140 0.74 4.80 -17.40
CA GLY A 140 0.55 4.24 -18.75
C GLY A 140 1.03 2.79 -18.86
N ASN A 141 2.19 2.47 -18.30
CA ASN A 141 2.73 1.10 -18.28
C ASN A 141 1.83 0.15 -17.47
N PHE A 142 1.27 0.62 -16.36
CA PHE A 142 0.36 -0.19 -15.55
C PHE A 142 -0.96 -0.46 -16.28
N LEU A 143 -1.58 0.56 -16.88
CA LEU A 143 -2.82 0.39 -17.65
C LEU A 143 -2.64 -0.57 -18.83
N ALA A 144 -1.44 -0.66 -19.40
CA ALA A 144 -1.14 -1.62 -20.47
C ALA A 144 -1.12 -3.09 -19.98
N LYS A 145 -0.78 -3.34 -18.71
CA LYS A 145 -0.74 -4.69 -18.12
C LYS A 145 -2.13 -5.28 -17.79
N LYS A 146 -3.20 -4.47 -17.80
CA LYS A 146 -4.58 -4.85 -17.42
C LYS A 146 -4.65 -5.54 -16.05
N ASP A 147 -3.95 -4.97 -15.08
CA ASP A 147 -4.09 -5.41 -13.70
C ASP A 147 -5.33 -4.75 -13.10
N ASP A 148 -6.38 -5.55 -12.89
CA ASP A 148 -7.70 -5.10 -12.42
C ASP A 148 -7.77 -4.96 -10.89
N ASP A 149 -6.72 -5.35 -10.15
CA ASP A 149 -6.72 -5.32 -8.69
C ASP A 149 -6.40 -3.92 -8.12
N PHE A 150 -5.79 -3.04 -8.92
CA PHE A 150 -5.43 -1.69 -8.50
C PHE A 150 -5.93 -0.61 -9.44
N THR A 151 -6.22 0.56 -8.87
CA THR A 151 -6.32 1.81 -9.64
C THR A 151 -5.05 2.62 -9.46
N MET A 152 -4.56 3.19 -10.56
CA MET A 152 -3.41 4.11 -10.54
C MET A 152 -3.81 5.47 -11.11
N ARG A 153 -3.35 6.53 -10.46
CA ARG A 153 -3.58 7.92 -10.88
C ARG A 153 -2.32 8.74 -10.74
N CYS A 154 -2.05 9.54 -11.75
CA CYS A 154 -1.01 10.55 -11.69
C CYS A 154 -1.62 11.86 -11.16
N ILE A 155 -1.01 12.43 -10.12
CA ILE A 155 -1.43 13.66 -9.44
C ILE A 155 -0.26 14.64 -9.46
#